data_AF-A0A6N7S353-F1
#
_entry.id   AF-A0A6N7S353-F1
#
_cell.length_a   1.000
_cell.length_b   1.000
_cell.length_c   1.000
_cell.angle_alpha   90.00
_cell.angle_beta   90.00
_cell.angle_gamma   90.00
#
_symmetry.space_group_name_H-M   'P 1'
#
loop_
_entity.id
_entity.type
_entity.pdbx_description
1 polymer ?
#
loop_
_entity_poly.entity_id
_entity_poly.type
_entity_poly.pdbx_seq_one_letter_code
_entity_poly.pdbx_strand_id
1 'polypeptide(L)'
;MAFQGFEQKYLKKSISKIFAEISEHLSGLMKINTEVQYIDGTKLEANAYKNSFVYKTRVLHAQERLWQRITESIILLNQEYGYNYRYQQKYSSQEIGYIVQYLMEVMVREEIVLQYGKGKRKHEFQRAYDMFLGYALKLKEYEENVFICGERNSYSKTDWDATMMNTKYDYYNQTGVSKPCYNLQIGVSGGIVMNAGLYQTPGDTKTFIPFMEQFYQVHGYYPKWPITDAGYGS
;
A
#
# COMPACT_ATOMS: atom_id res chain seq x y z
N MET A 1 -16.88 -27.35 0.04
CA MET A 1 -17.67 -26.43 -0.81
C MET A 1 -19.08 -26.15 -0.25
N ALA A 2 -19.27 -26.06 1.08
CA ALA A 2 -20.55 -25.62 1.66
C ALA A 2 -20.64 -24.09 1.72
N PHE A 3 -19.53 -23.41 2.04
CA PHE A 3 -19.46 -21.95 2.17
C PHE A 3 -19.64 -21.22 0.83
N GLN A 4 -18.97 -21.70 -0.23
CA GLN A 4 -19.15 -21.18 -1.59
C GLN A 4 -20.60 -21.34 -2.10
N GLY A 5 -21.27 -22.44 -1.75
CA GLY A 5 -22.68 -22.65 -2.08
C GLY A 5 -23.61 -21.74 -1.29
N PHE A 6 -23.28 -21.43 -0.04
CA PHE A 6 -23.99 -20.46 0.80
C PHE A 6 -23.88 -19.04 0.23
N GLU A 7 -22.67 -18.60 -0.10
CA GLU A 7 -22.39 -17.29 -0.72
C GLU A 7 -23.11 -17.11 -2.07
N GLN A 8 -23.03 -18.10 -2.95
CA GLN A 8 -23.56 -17.97 -4.32
C GLN A 8 -25.09 -18.14 -4.43
N LYS A 9 -25.71 -18.99 -3.60
CA LYS A 9 -27.14 -19.31 -3.73
C LYS A 9 -28.04 -18.56 -2.74
N TYR A 10 -27.52 -18.23 -1.56
CA TYR A 10 -28.33 -17.72 -0.44
C TYR A 10 -27.93 -16.29 -0.03
N LEU A 11 -26.65 -15.93 -0.13
CA LEU A 11 -26.12 -14.60 0.19
C LEU A 11 -26.28 -13.64 -1.01
N LYS A 12 -27.54 -13.40 -1.40
CA LYS A 12 -27.91 -12.54 -2.56
C LYS A 12 -27.73 -11.03 -2.29
N LYS A 13 -27.48 -10.66 -1.03
CA LYS A 13 -27.22 -9.29 -0.57
C LYS A 13 -25.77 -9.21 -0.09
N SER A 14 -25.14 -8.03 -0.15
CA SER A 14 -23.82 -7.85 0.45
C SER A 14 -23.88 -8.12 1.95
N ILE A 15 -22.79 -8.64 2.53
CA ILE A 15 -22.66 -8.88 3.97
C ILE A 15 -23.06 -7.64 4.78
N SER A 16 -22.72 -6.44 4.32
CA SER A 16 -23.08 -5.17 4.95
C SER A 16 -24.60 -4.95 5.04
N LYS A 17 -25.37 -5.36 4.02
CA LYS A 17 -26.84 -5.25 4.05
C LYS A 17 -27.46 -6.25 5.01
N ILE A 18 -26.95 -7.48 5.04
CA ILE A 18 -27.41 -8.51 5.98
C ILE A 18 -27.13 -8.06 7.42
N PHE A 19 -25.92 -7.55 7.66
CA PHE A 19 -25.51 -7.00 8.95
C PHE A 19 -26.48 -5.91 9.42
N ALA A 20 -26.78 -4.93 8.57
CA ALA A 20 -27.68 -3.85 8.94
C ALA A 20 -29.13 -4.28 9.14
N GLU A 21 -29.66 -5.17 8.31
CA GLU A 21 -31.01 -5.72 8.50
C GLU A 21 -31.13 -6.42 9.87
N ILE A 22 -30.10 -7.16 10.28
CA ILE A 22 -30.05 -7.79 11.61
C ILE A 22 -29.98 -6.72 12.70
N SER A 23 -29.09 -5.74 12.58
CA SER A 23 -28.94 -4.67 13.57
C SER A 23 -30.21 -3.84 13.73
N GLU A 24 -30.89 -3.49 12.64
CA GLU A 24 -32.18 -2.78 12.66
C GLU A 24 -33.28 -3.62 13.29
N HIS A 25 -33.37 -4.90 12.94
CA HIS A 25 -34.36 -5.80 13.51
C HIS A 25 -34.20 -5.94 15.03
N LEU A 26 -32.97 -6.17 15.50
CA LEU A 26 -32.66 -6.23 16.93
C LEU A 26 -32.93 -4.90 17.63
N SER A 27 -32.60 -3.79 16.99
CA SER A 27 -32.88 -2.45 17.51
C SER A 27 -34.38 -2.22 17.73
N GLY A 28 -35.21 -2.65 16.77
CA GLY A 28 -36.67 -2.60 16.87
C GLY A 28 -37.22 -3.48 17.99
N LEU A 29 -36.72 -4.72 18.13
CA LEU A 29 -37.13 -5.64 19.19
C LEU A 29 -36.77 -5.10 20.59
N MET A 30 -35.58 -4.54 20.73
CA MET A 30 -35.07 -3.99 21.99
C MET A 30 -35.58 -2.56 22.27
N LYS A 31 -36.24 -1.93 21.30
CA LYS A 31 -36.75 -0.55 21.38
C LYS A 31 -35.67 0.47 21.77
N ILE A 32 -34.48 0.30 21.21
CA ILE A 32 -33.34 1.17 21.53
C ILE A 32 -33.41 2.48 20.76
N ASN A 33 -32.78 3.52 21.31
CA ASN A 33 -32.60 4.79 20.62
C ASN A 33 -31.44 4.70 19.61
N THR A 34 -31.74 4.73 18.32
CA THR A 34 -30.74 4.75 17.22
C THR A 34 -30.34 6.17 16.80
N GLU A 35 -30.94 7.22 17.37
CA GLU A 35 -30.55 8.60 17.08
C GLU A 35 -29.17 8.96 17.66
N VAL A 36 -28.77 8.29 18.75
CA VAL A 36 -27.45 8.45 19.37
C VAL A 36 -26.58 7.27 18.97
N GLN A 37 -25.39 7.54 18.45
CA GLN A 37 -24.42 6.53 18.08
C GLN A 37 -23.07 6.87 18.71
N TYR A 38 -22.52 5.94 19.49
CA TYR A 38 -21.17 6.06 20.04
C TYR A 38 -20.20 5.37 19.10
N ILE A 39 -19.16 6.09 18.68
CA ILE A 39 -18.18 5.62 17.71
C ILE A 39 -16.82 5.57 18.39
N ASP A 40 -16.15 4.42 18.26
CA ASP A 40 -14.79 4.23 18.77
C ASP A 40 -13.95 3.42 17.77
N GLY A 41 -12.66 3.71 17.79
CA GLY A 41 -11.65 3.18 16.88
C GLY A 41 -10.70 2.24 17.59
N THR A 42 -10.39 1.11 16.96
CA THR A 42 -9.37 0.19 17.46
C THR A 42 -8.46 -0.30 16.34
N LYS A 43 -7.17 -0.44 16.65
CA LYS A 43 -6.18 -0.94 15.71
C LYS A 43 -6.07 -2.46 15.85
N LEU A 44 -6.39 -3.18 14.78
CA LEU A 44 -6.20 -4.62 14.70
C LEU A 44 -4.87 -4.92 14.02
N GLU A 45 -4.01 -5.69 14.69
CA GLU A 45 -2.76 -6.17 14.11
C GLU A 45 -3.07 -7.13 12.95
N ALA A 46 -2.48 -6.87 11.79
CA ALA A 46 -2.57 -7.74 10.64
C ALA A 46 -1.72 -8.99 10.85
N ASN A 47 -2.14 -10.13 10.27
CA ASN A 47 -1.30 -11.33 10.24
C ASN A 47 -0.21 -11.19 9.17
N ALA A 48 0.75 -10.30 9.45
CA ALA A 48 1.83 -9.94 8.54
C ALA A 48 3.19 -10.15 9.20
N TYR A 49 4.21 -10.41 8.39
CA TYR A 49 5.55 -10.66 8.91
C TYR A 49 6.15 -9.39 9.53
N LYS A 50 6.59 -9.50 10.79
CA LYS A 50 7.03 -8.39 11.67
C LYS A 50 8.13 -7.49 11.12
N ASN A 51 8.88 -7.91 10.10
CA ASN A 51 10.00 -7.15 9.53
C ASN A 51 9.87 -6.89 8.02
N SER A 52 8.64 -6.89 7.49
CA SER A 52 8.39 -6.87 6.05
C SER A 52 7.79 -5.57 5.53
N PHE A 53 8.29 -4.40 5.93
CA PHE A 53 7.64 -3.11 5.60
C PHE A 53 8.29 -2.35 4.45
N VAL A 54 7.48 -1.54 3.79
CA VAL A 54 7.91 -0.54 2.82
C VAL A 54 7.33 0.82 3.22
N TYR A 55 8.19 1.83 3.28
CA TYR A 55 7.80 3.22 3.53
C TYR A 55 7.94 4.01 2.23
N LYS A 56 6.85 4.67 1.79
CA LYS A 56 6.80 5.41 0.52
C LYS A 56 7.89 6.48 0.46
N THR A 57 8.06 7.27 1.52
CA THR A 57 9.10 8.31 1.60
C THR A 57 10.51 7.75 1.43
N ARG A 58 10.80 6.58 2.03
CA ARG A 58 12.11 5.93 1.89
C ARG A 58 12.36 5.47 0.45
N VAL A 59 11.33 4.93 -0.20
CA VAL A 59 11.38 4.52 -1.62
C VAL A 59 11.61 5.72 -2.52
N LEU A 60 10.86 6.81 -2.33
CA LEU A 60 10.99 8.03 -3.14
C LEU A 60 12.40 8.63 -3.04
N HIS A 61 12.97 8.76 -1.84
CA HIS A 61 14.35 9.25 -1.70
C HIS A 61 15.39 8.29 -2.30
N ALA A 62 15.16 6.98 -2.24
CA ALA A 62 16.04 6.01 -2.89
C ALA A 62 15.94 6.09 -4.41
N GLN A 63 14.76 6.37 -4.95
CA GLN A 63 14.51 6.61 -6.37
C GLN A 63 15.19 7.90 -6.86
N GLU A 64 15.11 8.99 -6.10
CA GLU A 64 15.79 10.25 -6.42
C GLU A 64 17.31 10.08 -6.56
N ARG A 65 17.93 9.39 -5.60
CA ARG A 65 19.37 9.07 -5.68
C ARG A 65 19.71 8.16 -6.86
N LEU A 66 18.81 7.26 -7.23
CA LEU A 66 19.00 6.39 -8.37
C LEU A 66 18.96 7.19 -9.69
N TRP A 67 18.04 8.15 -9.82
CA TRP A 67 17.98 9.03 -10.99
C TRP A 67 19.26 9.82 -11.20
N GLN A 68 19.86 10.35 -10.13
CA GLN A 68 21.14 11.06 -10.19
C GLN A 68 22.26 10.16 -10.75
N ARG A 69 22.38 8.93 -10.24
CA ARG A 69 23.37 7.94 -10.71
C ARG A 69 23.13 7.52 -12.15
N ILE A 70 21.86 7.38 -12.56
CA ILE A 70 21.50 7.09 -13.95
C ILE A 70 21.98 8.21 -14.86
N THR A 71 21.71 9.47 -14.52
CA THR A 71 22.17 10.63 -15.29
C THR A 71 23.68 10.62 -15.49
N GLU A 72 24.44 10.43 -14.41
CA GLU A 72 25.91 10.31 -14.49
C GLU A 72 26.34 9.17 -15.43
N SER A 73 25.68 8.02 -15.31
CA SER A 73 26.00 6.84 -16.13
C SER A 73 25.66 7.04 -17.60
N ILE A 74 24.57 7.76 -17.93
CA ILE A 74 24.21 8.10 -19.31
C ILE A 74 25.24 9.06 -19.92
N ILE A 75 25.68 10.07 -19.17
CA ILE A 75 26.71 11.01 -19.62
C ILE A 75 28.01 10.26 -19.95
N LEU A 76 28.45 9.36 -19.06
CA LEU A 76 29.64 8.55 -19.29
C LEU A 76 29.48 7.65 -20.53
N LEU A 77 28.33 6.99 -20.68
CA LEU A 77 28.05 6.13 -21.83
C LEU A 77 28.09 6.92 -23.16
N ASN A 78 27.53 8.13 -23.17
CA ASN A 78 27.59 9.02 -24.34
C ASN A 78 29.02 9.43 -24.67
N GLN A 79 29.82 9.77 -23.66
CA GLN A 79 31.22 10.18 -23.84
C GLN A 79 32.12 9.03 -24.34
N GLU A 80 31.94 7.83 -23.79
CA GLU A 80 32.79 6.67 -24.07
C GLU A 80 32.53 6.08 -25.47
N TYR A 81 31.26 6.00 -25.88
CA TYR A 81 30.86 5.33 -27.13
C TYR A 81 30.33 6.27 -28.21
N GLY A 82 30.33 7.58 -27.98
CA GLY A 82 29.81 8.58 -28.93
C GLY A 82 28.29 8.54 -29.12
N TYR A 83 27.56 7.96 -28.16
CA TYR A 83 26.10 7.97 -28.17
C TYR A 83 25.53 9.34 -27.83
N ASN A 84 24.23 9.54 -28.13
CA ASN A 84 23.52 10.78 -27.87
C ASN A 84 22.21 10.54 -27.12
N TYR A 85 22.27 9.72 -26.06
CA TYR A 85 21.12 9.52 -25.18
C TYR A 85 20.80 10.83 -24.43
N ARG A 86 19.52 11.20 -24.42
CA ARG A 86 19.06 12.32 -23.61
C ARG A 86 19.16 11.95 -22.13
N TYR A 87 19.59 12.90 -21.31
CA TYR A 87 19.58 12.80 -19.86
C TYR A 87 18.64 13.85 -19.27
N GLN A 88 18.01 13.51 -18.14
CA GLN A 88 16.96 14.28 -17.48
C GLN A 88 16.98 14.02 -15.96
N GLN A 89 16.07 14.65 -15.21
CA GLN A 89 16.07 14.54 -13.74
C GLN A 89 15.31 13.32 -13.19
N LYS A 90 14.41 12.74 -13.98
CA LYS A 90 13.56 11.61 -13.58
C LYS A 90 13.51 10.60 -14.71
N TYR A 91 13.51 9.32 -14.36
CA TYR A 91 13.45 8.23 -15.33
C TYR A 91 12.43 7.19 -14.89
N SER A 92 11.69 6.67 -15.85
CA SER A 92 10.92 5.45 -15.72
C SER A 92 11.79 4.22 -15.99
N SER A 93 11.39 3.07 -15.47
CA SER A 93 12.04 1.79 -15.74
C SER A 93 12.08 1.48 -17.24
N GLN A 94 11.02 1.85 -17.98
CA GLN A 94 10.91 1.64 -19.42
C GLN A 94 11.92 2.48 -20.22
N GLU A 95 12.10 3.76 -19.89
CA GLU A 95 13.08 4.61 -20.57
C GLU A 95 14.50 4.03 -20.47
N ILE A 96 14.86 3.51 -19.30
CA ILE A 96 16.16 2.85 -19.10
C ILE A 96 16.20 1.50 -19.81
N GLY A 97 15.08 0.80 -19.87
CA GLY A 97 14.92 -0.43 -20.64
C GLY A 97 15.29 -0.29 -22.11
N TYR A 98 15.04 0.86 -22.74
CA TYR A 98 15.47 1.09 -24.13
C TYR A 98 16.98 1.15 -24.29
N ILE A 99 17.70 1.74 -23.34
CA ILE A 99 19.18 1.74 -23.34
C ILE A 99 19.70 0.31 -23.18
N VAL A 100 19.08 -0.47 -22.28
CA VAL A 100 19.42 -1.89 -22.06
C VAL A 100 19.21 -2.71 -23.32
N GLN A 101 18.08 -2.53 -23.99
CA GLN A 101 17.77 -3.21 -25.25
C GLN A 101 18.81 -2.89 -26.32
N TYR A 102 19.16 -1.62 -26.49
CA TYR A 102 20.17 -1.22 -27.47
C TYR A 102 21.54 -1.82 -27.17
N LEU A 103 21.99 -1.80 -25.91
CA LEU A 103 23.26 -2.40 -25.52
C LEU A 103 23.28 -3.91 -25.79
N MET A 104 22.15 -4.59 -25.58
CA MET A 104 22.00 -6.00 -25.95
C MET A 104 22.12 -6.21 -27.46
N GLU A 105 21.48 -5.37 -28.27
CA GLU A 105 21.58 -5.43 -29.74
C GLU A 105 23.02 -5.24 -30.24
N VAL A 106 23.78 -4.30 -29.63
CA VAL A 106 25.22 -4.14 -29.89
C VAL A 106 25.98 -5.41 -29.53
N MET A 107 25.72 -5.98 -28.35
CA MET A 107 26.41 -7.20 -27.94
C MET A 107 26.13 -8.40 -28.84
N VAL A 108 24.91 -8.52 -29.36
CA VAL A 108 24.55 -9.54 -30.34
C VAL A 108 25.25 -9.29 -31.67
N ARG A 109 25.24 -8.05 -32.17
CA ARG A 109 25.87 -7.68 -33.45
C ARG A 109 27.39 -7.88 -33.44
N GLU A 110 28.04 -7.55 -32.34
CA GLU A 110 29.49 -7.68 -32.18
C GLU A 110 29.90 -9.09 -31.67
N GLU A 111 28.96 -10.03 -31.61
CA GLU A 111 29.18 -11.43 -31.17
C GLU A 111 29.87 -11.53 -29.79
N ILE A 112 29.54 -10.64 -28.86
CA ILE A 112 30.16 -10.58 -27.54
C ILE A 112 29.71 -11.75 -26.67
N VAL A 113 30.66 -12.61 -26.30
CA VAL A 113 30.42 -13.73 -25.39
C VAL A 113 30.26 -13.22 -23.94
N LEU A 114 29.08 -13.46 -23.36
CA LEU A 114 28.77 -13.11 -21.97
C LEU A 114 29.66 -13.87 -20.99
N GLN A 115 30.26 -13.14 -20.05
CA GLN A 115 31.05 -13.74 -18.98
C GLN A 115 30.45 -13.45 -17.60
N TYR A 116 30.21 -14.51 -16.83
CA TYR A 116 29.80 -14.44 -15.43
C TYR A 116 30.68 -15.37 -14.58
N GLY A 117 30.91 -15.00 -13.31
CA GLY A 117 31.73 -15.76 -12.37
C GLY A 117 33.02 -15.06 -11.93
N LYS A 118 33.67 -15.63 -10.91
CA LYS A 118 34.88 -15.06 -10.29
C LYS A 118 36.09 -15.20 -11.22
N GLY A 119 36.91 -14.15 -11.31
CA GLY A 119 38.13 -14.12 -12.12
C GLY A 119 37.91 -13.90 -13.62
N LYS A 120 36.66 -13.75 -14.08
CA LYS A 120 36.34 -13.44 -15.48
C LYS A 120 36.17 -11.94 -15.68
N ARG A 121 36.75 -11.40 -16.74
CA ARG A 121 36.63 -9.97 -17.11
C ARG A 121 35.50 -9.80 -18.12
N LYS A 122 34.46 -9.07 -17.71
CA LYS A 122 33.34 -8.72 -18.59
C LYS A 122 33.81 -7.76 -19.69
N HIS A 123 33.23 -7.93 -20.89
CA HIS A 123 33.35 -6.95 -21.95
C HIS A 123 32.74 -5.60 -21.50
N GLU A 124 33.22 -4.50 -22.05
CA GLU A 124 32.78 -3.16 -21.65
C GLU A 124 31.27 -2.93 -21.88
N PHE A 125 30.75 -3.30 -23.06
CA PHE A 125 29.30 -3.32 -23.32
C PHE A 125 28.51 -4.21 -22.36
N GLN A 126 29.04 -5.38 -21.96
CA GLN A 126 28.38 -6.23 -20.97
C GLN A 126 28.31 -5.52 -19.60
N ARG A 127 29.36 -4.79 -19.20
CA ARG A 127 29.34 -4.01 -17.95
C ARG A 127 28.29 -2.90 -17.99
N ALA A 128 28.22 -2.16 -19.10
CA ALA A 128 27.21 -1.14 -19.30
C ALA A 128 25.79 -1.74 -19.29
N TYR A 129 25.57 -2.83 -20.04
CA TYR A 129 24.32 -3.56 -20.09
C TYR A 129 23.85 -4.00 -18.70
N ASP A 130 24.70 -4.70 -17.95
CA ASP A 130 24.36 -5.19 -16.61
C ASP A 130 24.05 -4.03 -15.64
N MET A 131 24.78 -2.91 -15.76
CA MET A 131 24.56 -1.72 -14.93
C MET A 131 23.20 -1.08 -15.22
N PHE A 132 22.89 -0.81 -16.49
CA PHE A 132 21.61 -0.21 -16.88
C PHE A 132 20.44 -1.16 -16.66
N LEU A 133 20.63 -2.47 -16.82
CA LEU A 133 19.63 -3.47 -16.47
C LEU A 133 19.35 -3.44 -14.97
N GLY A 134 20.39 -3.34 -14.13
CA GLY A 134 20.24 -3.15 -12.69
C GLY A 134 19.44 -1.89 -12.34
N TYR A 135 19.68 -0.78 -13.05
CA TYR A 135 18.90 0.45 -12.88
C TYR A 135 17.44 0.29 -13.29
N ALA A 136 17.16 -0.31 -14.46
CA ALA A 136 15.80 -0.53 -14.95
C ALA A 136 14.99 -1.42 -13.98
N LEU A 137 15.58 -2.52 -13.52
CA LEU A 137 14.95 -3.42 -12.54
C LEU A 137 14.69 -2.73 -11.21
N LYS A 138 15.64 -1.90 -10.73
CA LYS A 138 15.46 -1.18 -9.46
C LYS A 138 14.41 -0.07 -9.55
N LEU A 139 14.35 0.64 -10.68
CA LEU A 139 13.28 1.60 -10.94
C LEU A 139 11.92 0.92 -10.98
N LYS A 140 11.81 -0.23 -11.64
CA LYS A 140 10.57 -1.01 -11.71
C LYS A 140 10.11 -1.41 -10.30
N GLU A 141 11.01 -1.88 -9.45
CA GLU A 141 10.69 -2.18 -8.05
C GLU A 141 10.18 -0.93 -7.30
N TYR A 142 10.77 0.24 -7.51
CA TYR A 142 10.30 1.48 -6.88
C TYR A 142 8.93 1.93 -7.40
N GLU A 143 8.68 1.82 -8.70
CA GLU A 143 7.39 2.09 -9.33
C GLU A 143 6.30 1.17 -8.75
N GLU A 144 6.57 -0.13 -8.65
CA GLU A 144 5.67 -1.11 -8.04
C GLU A 144 5.42 -0.79 -6.56
N ASN A 145 6.46 -0.45 -5.79
CA ASN A 145 6.31 -0.05 -4.39
C ASN A 145 5.40 1.18 -4.23
N VAL A 146 5.58 2.20 -5.08
CA VAL A 146 4.76 3.42 -5.03
C VAL A 146 3.33 3.12 -5.45
N PHE A 147 3.14 2.28 -6.46
CA PHE A 147 1.83 1.84 -6.93
C PHE A 147 1.05 1.08 -5.85
N ILE A 148 1.66 0.05 -5.25
CA ILE A 148 1.04 -0.75 -4.17
C ILE A 148 0.69 0.14 -2.96
N CYS A 149 1.58 1.07 -2.62
CA CYS A 149 1.35 1.95 -1.48
C CYS A 149 0.17 2.91 -1.72
N GLY A 150 -0.06 3.34 -2.97
CA GLY A 150 -1.14 4.25 -3.33
C GLY A 150 -1.06 5.58 -2.55
N GLU A 151 -2.18 6.03 -2.01
CA GLU A 151 -2.27 7.24 -1.17
C GLU A 151 -1.70 7.07 0.24
N ARG A 152 -1.37 5.83 0.64
CA ARG A 152 -0.84 5.54 1.97
C ARG A 152 0.65 5.89 2.05
N ASN A 153 1.17 5.98 3.28
CA ASN A 153 2.59 6.25 3.54
C ASN A 153 3.44 4.98 3.69
N SER A 154 2.81 3.83 3.92
CA SER A 154 3.49 2.55 4.12
C SER A 154 2.57 1.38 3.84
N TYR A 155 3.16 0.21 3.58
CA TYR A 155 2.45 -1.06 3.51
C TYR A 155 3.34 -2.23 3.97
N SER A 156 2.73 -3.38 4.28
CA SER A 156 3.45 -4.64 4.54
C SER A 156 3.64 -5.44 3.25
N LYS A 157 4.82 -6.01 3.00
CA LYS A 157 5.12 -6.84 1.82
C LYS A 157 4.36 -8.16 1.80
N THR A 158 3.89 -8.63 2.97
CA THR A 158 3.17 -9.90 3.12
C THR A 158 1.65 -9.71 3.17
N ASP A 159 1.21 -8.51 3.52
CA ASP A 159 -0.20 -8.08 3.47
C ASP A 159 -0.21 -6.64 2.95
N TRP A 160 -0.41 -6.50 1.64
CA TRP A 160 -0.30 -5.20 0.97
C TRP A 160 -1.37 -4.21 1.44
N ASP A 161 -2.46 -4.67 2.06
CA ASP A 161 -3.54 -3.81 2.53
C ASP A 161 -3.30 -3.30 3.96
N ALA A 162 -2.41 -3.91 4.73
CA ALA A 162 -2.06 -3.45 6.06
C ALA A 162 -1.14 -2.22 6.02
N THR A 163 -1.44 -1.23 6.86
CA THR A 163 -0.66 0.01 7.00
C THR A 163 0.11 0.00 8.31
N MET A 164 1.29 0.60 8.34
CA MET A 164 2.02 0.76 9.59
C MET A 164 1.33 1.77 10.51
N MET A 165 0.97 1.34 11.72
CA MET A 165 0.27 2.16 12.70
C MET A 165 0.90 2.06 14.08
N ASN A 166 0.87 3.14 14.85
CA ASN A 166 1.29 3.12 16.24
C ASN A 166 0.20 2.46 17.09
N THR A 167 0.50 1.30 17.65
CA THR A 167 -0.36 0.63 18.62
C THR A 167 -0.10 1.18 20.03
N LYS A 168 -0.98 0.84 20.99
CA LYS A 168 -0.79 1.22 22.39
C LYS A 168 0.57 0.72 22.89
N TYR A 169 1.22 1.53 23.73
CA TYR A 169 2.54 1.23 24.31
C TYR A 169 2.47 -0.05 25.14
N ASP A 170 3.35 -0.99 24.84
CA ASP A 170 3.54 -2.16 25.70
C ASP A 170 4.53 -1.80 26.81
N TYR A 171 4.02 -1.72 28.03
CA TYR A 171 4.80 -1.37 29.23
C TYR A 171 6.01 -2.28 29.45
N TYR A 172 5.90 -3.57 29.11
CA TYR A 172 6.96 -4.55 29.35
C TYR A 172 8.04 -4.52 28.27
N ASN A 173 7.64 -4.23 27.03
CA ASN A 173 8.56 -4.18 25.88
C ASN A 173 9.12 -2.78 25.61
N GLN A 174 8.77 -1.79 26.44
CA GLN A 174 9.18 -0.38 26.39
C GLN A 174 9.13 0.28 25.00
N THR A 175 8.26 -0.21 24.11
CA THR A 175 8.21 0.24 22.73
C THR A 175 6.77 0.44 22.31
N GLY A 176 6.46 1.63 21.78
CA GLY A 176 5.30 1.84 20.93
C GLY A 176 5.61 1.22 19.58
N VAL A 177 5.48 -0.11 19.46
CA VAL A 177 5.86 -0.81 18.24
C VAL A 177 4.87 -0.40 17.15
N SER A 178 5.34 0.36 16.18
CA SER A 178 4.62 0.53 14.93
C SER A 178 4.43 -0.87 14.32
N LYS A 179 3.18 -1.25 14.06
CA LYS A 179 2.82 -2.60 13.56
C LYS A 179 1.95 -2.48 12.31
N PRO A 180 1.95 -3.49 11.43
CA PRO A 180 1.00 -3.55 10.33
C PRO A 180 -0.38 -3.76 10.94
N CYS A 181 -1.28 -2.82 10.68
CA CYS A 181 -2.60 -2.82 11.27
C CYS A 181 -3.66 -2.42 10.25
N TYR A 182 -4.89 -2.72 10.63
CA TYR A 182 -6.09 -2.09 10.12
C TYR A 182 -6.73 -1.27 11.23
N ASN A 183 -7.31 -0.13 10.87
CA ASN A 183 -8.09 0.68 11.78
C ASN A 183 -9.56 0.28 11.67
N LEU A 184 -10.08 -0.41 12.67
CA LEU A 184 -11.47 -0.82 12.77
C LEU A 184 -12.25 0.26 13.52
N GLN A 185 -13.31 0.75 12.90
CA GLN A 185 -14.27 1.68 13.48
C GLN A 185 -15.57 0.94 13.77
N ILE A 186 -16.13 1.17 14.95
CA ILE A 186 -17.38 0.55 15.40
C ILE A 186 -18.31 1.62 15.90
N GLY A 187 -19.56 1.59 15.44
CA GLY A 187 -20.64 2.49 15.85
C GLY A 187 -21.73 1.72 16.58
N VAL A 188 -22.01 2.08 17.83
CA VAL A 188 -22.96 1.40 18.71
C VAL A 188 -24.08 2.34 19.14
N SER A 189 -25.32 1.87 19.05
CA SER A 189 -26.51 2.53 19.59
C SER A 189 -27.20 1.57 20.55
N GLY A 190 -27.49 2.00 21.79
CA GLY A 190 -28.22 1.19 22.77
C GLY A 190 -27.68 -0.23 23.02
N GLY A 191 -26.37 -0.45 22.86
CA GLY A 191 -25.72 -1.75 23.00
C GLY A 191 -25.70 -2.62 21.74
N ILE A 192 -26.29 -2.16 20.62
CA ILE A 192 -26.25 -2.84 19.33
C ILE A 192 -25.25 -2.17 18.40
N VAL A 193 -24.42 -2.98 17.74
CA VAL A 193 -23.52 -2.51 16.69
C VAL A 193 -24.34 -2.17 15.45
N MET A 194 -24.38 -0.89 15.10
CA MET A 194 -25.12 -0.38 13.96
C MET A 194 -24.23 -0.23 12.72
N ASN A 195 -22.92 -0.02 12.90
CA ASN A 195 -22.00 0.12 11.77
C ASN A 195 -20.59 -0.36 12.16
N ALA A 196 -19.87 -0.91 11.18
CA ALA A 196 -18.49 -1.36 11.34
C ALA A 196 -17.73 -1.12 10.03
N GLY A 197 -16.57 -0.47 10.11
CA GLY A 197 -15.76 -0.09 8.95
C GLY A 197 -14.29 -0.38 9.19
N LEU A 198 -13.60 -0.88 8.17
CA LEU A 198 -12.17 -1.21 8.24
C LEU A 198 -11.38 -0.29 7.32
N TYR A 199 -10.38 0.40 7.87
CA TYR A 199 -9.63 1.44 7.18
C TYR A 199 -8.13 1.19 7.22
N GLN A 200 -7.45 1.68 6.17
CA GLN A 200 -6.00 1.63 6.03
C GLN A 200 -5.33 2.90 6.59
N THR A 201 -6.08 3.79 7.24
CA THR A 201 -5.58 5.07 7.79
C THR A 201 -5.16 4.91 9.25
N PRO A 202 -3.93 5.32 9.63
CA PRO A 202 -3.43 5.15 10.99
C PRO A 202 -4.17 5.92 12.10
N GLY A 203 -4.80 7.04 11.74
CA GLY A 203 -5.53 7.90 12.67
C GLY A 203 -7.02 7.95 12.35
N ASP A 204 -7.80 8.31 13.36
CA ASP A 204 -9.27 8.24 13.33
C ASP A 204 -9.91 9.46 12.64
N THR A 205 -9.23 10.60 12.60
CA THR A 205 -9.69 11.85 11.95
C THR A 205 -10.18 11.64 10.52
N LYS A 206 -9.45 10.86 9.73
CA LYS A 206 -9.80 10.59 8.32
C LYS A 206 -10.86 9.50 8.14
N THR A 207 -11.24 8.80 9.21
CA THR A 207 -12.20 7.69 9.15
C THR A 207 -13.64 8.14 9.37
N PHE A 208 -13.87 9.25 10.08
CA PHE A 208 -15.22 9.68 10.46
C PHE A 208 -16.15 9.86 9.26
N ILE A 209 -15.76 10.71 8.30
CA ILE A 209 -16.55 11.02 7.11
C ILE A 209 -16.90 9.74 6.34
N PRO A 210 -15.94 8.91 5.90
CA PRO A 210 -16.29 7.68 5.16
C PRO A 210 -17.06 6.68 6.02
N PHE A 211 -16.88 6.66 7.35
CA PHE A 211 -17.66 5.80 8.25
C PHE A 211 -19.13 6.23 8.32
N MET A 212 -19.41 7.53 8.37
CA MET A 212 -20.77 8.06 8.35
C MET A 212 -21.43 7.88 6.98
N GLU A 213 -20.70 8.09 5.89
CA GLU A 213 -21.22 7.83 4.53
C GLU A 213 -21.60 6.35 4.34
N GLN A 214 -20.79 5.42 4.86
CA GLN A 214 -21.13 4.00 4.89
C GLN A 214 -22.42 3.75 5.67
N PHE A 215 -22.59 4.38 6.84
CA PHE A 215 -23.81 4.28 7.63
C PHE A 215 -25.04 4.71 6.81
N TYR A 216 -24.96 5.88 6.16
CA TYR A 216 -26.05 6.41 5.35
C TYR A 216 -26.42 5.52 4.17
N GLN A 217 -25.43 4.97 3.47
CA GLN A 217 -25.67 4.07 2.34
C GLN A 217 -26.44 2.81 2.75
N VAL A 218 -26.25 2.36 3.99
CA VAL A 218 -26.81 1.11 4.47
C VAL A 218 -28.16 1.32 5.16
N HIS A 219 -28.30 2.38 5.95
CA HIS A 219 -29.51 2.67 6.75
C HIS A 219 -30.43 3.72 6.13
N GLY A 220 -29.94 4.52 5.18
CA GLY A 220 -30.71 5.59 4.51
C GLY A 220 -30.88 6.88 5.32
N TYR A 221 -30.24 6.99 6.49
CA TYR A 221 -30.27 8.18 7.35
C TYR A 221 -28.93 8.35 8.08
N TYR A 222 -28.72 9.50 8.72
CA TYR A 222 -27.62 9.73 9.66
C TYR A 222 -28.13 9.72 11.10
N PRO A 223 -27.39 9.17 12.08
CA PRO A 223 -27.72 9.37 13.48
C PRO A 223 -27.69 10.87 13.79
N LYS A 224 -28.60 11.30 14.66
CA LYS A 224 -28.71 12.70 15.08
C LYS A 224 -27.52 13.15 15.91
N TRP A 225 -26.98 12.24 16.72
CA TRP A 225 -25.89 12.48 17.64
C TRP A 225 -24.81 11.40 17.48
N PRO A 226 -23.93 11.51 16.47
CA PRO A 226 -22.72 10.72 16.40
C PRO A 226 -21.71 11.24 17.43
N ILE A 227 -21.55 10.50 18.52
CA ILE A 227 -20.65 10.81 19.62
C ILE A 227 -19.32 10.08 19.40
N THR A 228 -18.24 10.84 19.32
CA THR A 228 -16.87 10.31 19.20
C THR A 228 -15.99 10.94 20.28
N ASP A 229 -14.78 10.40 20.48
CA ASP A 229 -13.78 11.10 21.26
C ASP A 229 -13.18 12.30 20.50
N ALA A 230 -12.30 13.06 21.16
CA ALA A 230 -11.66 14.24 20.59
C ALA A 230 -10.68 13.91 19.43
N GLY A 231 -10.24 12.66 19.31
CA GLY A 231 -9.32 12.19 18.28
C GLY A 231 -9.89 12.26 16.87
N TYR A 232 -11.22 12.38 16.72
CA TYR A 232 -11.88 12.53 15.42
C TYR A 232 -12.00 13.99 14.94
N GLY A 233 -11.80 14.97 15.84
CA GLY A 233 -11.98 16.40 15.53
C GLY A 233 -10.71 17.16 15.18
N SER A 234 -9.58 16.47 15.00
CA SER A 234 -8.26 17.07 14.71
C SER A 234 -7.97 17.21 13.21
#